data_AF-A0AAV0EN30-F1
#
_entry.id   AF-A0AAV0EN30-F1
#
_cell.length_a   1.000
_cell.length_b   1.000
_cell.length_c   1.000
_cell.angle_alpha   90.00
_cell.angle_beta   90.00
_cell.angle_gamma   90.00
#
_symmetry.space_group_name_H-M   'P 1'
#
loop_
_entity.id
_entity.type
_entity.pdbx_description
1 polymer ?
#
loop_
_entity_poly.entity_id
_entity_poly.type
_entity_poly.pdbx_seq_one_letter_code
_entity_poly.pdbx_strand_id
1 'polypeptide(L)'
;MVSKTEEDRVNSLEVQVDNGGGGAWEYLSLVRKLKLRRSDKVLKHGLALLNDDKARSALGTEEWTLYEQVAIAAMDSQCLDVAKENIKVLKKKFPGSKRVGRLEAMLLEARELWEEAEKAYSSLLEENPFDQVIQKRRVAMAKAEGNMSGAIELLNKYLEISRCLEGTCGNVCLPTNV
;
A
#
# COMPACT_ATOMS: atom_id res chain seq x y z
N MET A 1 -8.08 1.18 18.03
CA MET A 1 -8.96 2.36 18.16
C MET A 1 -8.06 3.56 18.38
N VAL A 2 -8.19 4.62 17.60
CA VAL A 2 -7.38 5.84 17.78
C VAL A 2 -7.82 6.51 19.08
N SER A 3 -6.89 6.91 19.93
CA SER A 3 -7.25 7.62 21.17
C SER A 3 -7.70 9.05 20.85
N LYS A 4 -8.60 9.61 21.67
CA LYS A 4 -9.07 10.99 21.50
C LYS A 4 -7.91 11.99 21.41
N THR A 5 -6.90 11.81 22.24
CA THR A 5 -5.68 12.63 22.24
C THR A 5 -4.90 12.55 20.92
N GLU A 6 -4.83 11.37 20.30
CA GLU A 6 -4.15 11.20 19.00
C GLU A 6 -4.95 11.83 17.86
N GLU A 7 -6.28 11.73 17.91
CA GLU A 7 -7.17 12.37 16.93
C GLU A 7 -7.09 13.90 17.01
N ASP A 8 -7.17 14.46 18.21
CA ASP A 8 -7.03 15.90 18.45
C ASP A 8 -5.68 16.42 17.95
N ARG A 9 -4.61 15.64 18.17
CA ARG A 9 -3.27 15.97 17.68
C ARG A 9 -3.19 15.97 16.16
N VAL A 10 -3.75 14.96 15.47
CA VAL A 10 -3.77 14.96 13.99
C VAL A 10 -4.52 16.15 13.45
N ASN A 11 -5.69 16.46 14.00
CA ASN A 11 -6.53 17.55 13.51
C ASN A 11 -5.83 18.91 13.72
N SER A 12 -5.18 19.12 14.87
CA SER A 12 -4.38 20.32 15.13
C SER A 12 -3.21 20.45 14.15
N LEU A 13 -2.48 19.36 13.89
CA LEU A 13 -1.38 19.34 12.93
C LEU A 13 -1.88 19.59 11.49
N GLU A 14 -3.05 19.04 11.13
CA GLU A 14 -3.64 19.26 9.81
C GLU A 14 -3.88 20.76 9.56
N VAL A 15 -4.51 21.44 10.52
CA VAL A 15 -4.75 22.89 10.45
C VAL A 15 -3.44 23.68 10.40
N GLN A 16 -2.44 23.29 11.20
CA GLN A 16 -1.15 23.95 11.19
C GLN A 16 -0.46 23.83 9.82
N VAL A 17 -0.41 22.63 9.24
CA VAL A 17 0.24 22.38 7.96
C VAL A 17 -0.52 23.05 6.81
N ASP A 18 -1.86 23.05 6.85
CA ASP A 18 -2.67 23.75 5.85
C ASP A 18 -2.43 25.27 5.84
N ASN A 19 -2.10 25.86 6.99
CA ASN A 19 -1.76 27.27 7.13
C ASN A 19 -0.26 27.58 6.96
N GLY A 20 0.57 26.59 6.58
CA GLY A 20 2.00 26.79 6.35
C GLY A 20 2.86 26.86 7.63
N GLY A 21 2.32 26.45 8.78
CA GLY A 21 3.00 26.52 10.09
C GLY A 21 4.08 25.46 10.33
N GLY A 22 4.58 24.78 9.28
CA GLY A 22 5.54 23.69 9.38
C GLY A 22 4.95 22.38 9.92
N GLY A 23 5.80 21.39 10.23
CA GLY A 23 5.37 20.10 10.79
C GLY A 23 4.77 19.11 9.79
N ALA A 24 4.91 19.35 8.48
CA ALA A 24 4.33 18.51 7.43
C ALA A 24 4.70 17.03 7.57
N TRP A 25 5.97 16.71 7.82
CA TRP A 25 6.39 15.31 8.01
C TRP A 25 5.80 14.67 9.27
N GLU A 26 5.66 15.43 10.36
CA GLU A 26 5.06 14.94 11.59
C GLU A 26 3.58 14.58 11.38
N TYR A 27 2.83 15.48 10.71
CA TYR A 27 1.46 15.23 10.29
C TYR A 27 1.35 13.96 9.43
N LEU A 28 2.15 13.87 8.36
CA LEU A 28 2.11 12.73 7.44
C LEU A 28 2.48 11.41 8.13
N SER A 29 3.46 11.43 9.03
CA SER A 29 3.86 10.28 9.83
C SER A 29 2.73 9.82 10.76
N LEU A 30 2.01 10.77 11.38
CA LEU A 30 0.91 10.46 12.28
C LEU A 30 -0.31 9.91 11.53
N VAL A 31 -0.65 10.50 10.37
CA VAL A 31 -1.68 9.98 9.45
C VAL A 31 -1.39 8.52 9.07
N ARG A 32 -0.13 8.22 8.73
CA ARG A 32 0.31 6.85 8.40
C ARG A 32 0.21 5.91 9.61
N LYS A 33 0.72 6.34 10.78
CA LYS A 33 0.72 5.55 12.01
C LYS A 33 -0.69 5.17 12.45
N LEU A 34 -1.62 6.11 12.34
CA LEU A 34 -3.02 5.94 12.73
C LEU A 34 -3.90 5.35 11.62
N LYS A 35 -3.32 5.09 10.43
CA LYS A 35 -4.00 4.54 9.25
C LYS A 35 -5.23 5.35 8.83
N LEU A 36 -5.13 6.68 8.90
CA LEU A 36 -6.22 7.59 8.57
C LEU A 36 -6.32 7.79 7.05
N ARG A 37 -7.55 7.78 6.52
CA ARG A 37 -7.82 8.05 5.11
C ARG A 37 -7.93 9.56 4.87
N ARG A 38 -6.77 10.20 4.61
CA ARG A 38 -6.59 11.63 4.32
C ARG A 38 -5.82 11.82 3.01
N SER A 39 -6.18 11.06 1.98
CA SER A 39 -5.38 10.92 0.75
C SER A 39 -5.19 12.26 0.03
N ASP A 40 -6.18 13.15 0.06
CA ASP A 40 -6.11 14.51 -0.45
C ASP A 40 -5.04 15.36 0.27
N LYS A 41 -5.03 15.35 1.61
CA LYS A 41 -4.06 16.08 2.43
C LYS A 41 -2.66 15.49 2.30
N VAL A 42 -2.57 14.16 2.30
CA VAL A 42 -1.30 13.43 2.13
C VAL A 42 -0.69 13.74 0.78
N LEU A 43 -1.49 13.76 -0.29
CA LEU A 43 -1.01 14.09 -1.63
C LEU A 43 -0.53 15.55 -1.71
N LYS A 44 -1.34 16.51 -1.23
CA LYS A 44 -0.99 17.94 -1.22
C LYS A 44 0.31 18.20 -0.47
N HIS A 45 0.37 17.81 0.79
CA HIS A 45 1.49 18.13 1.67
C HIS A 45 2.72 17.27 1.38
N GLY A 46 2.51 16.02 0.97
CA GLY A 46 3.59 15.14 0.57
C GLY A 46 4.29 15.59 -0.71
N LEU A 47 3.54 16.03 -1.72
CA LEU A 47 4.14 16.62 -2.93
C LEU A 47 4.89 17.92 -2.64
N ALA A 48 4.33 18.80 -1.80
CA ALA A 48 5.03 20.02 -1.40
C ALA A 48 6.38 19.70 -0.76
N LEU A 49 6.44 18.68 0.10
CA LEU A 49 7.68 18.23 0.74
C LEU A 49 8.63 17.56 -0.26
N LEU A 50 8.14 16.72 -1.17
CA LEU A 50 8.97 16.09 -2.19
C LEU A 50 9.54 17.08 -3.22
N ASN A 51 8.86 18.19 -3.47
CA ASN A 51 9.31 19.23 -4.42
C ASN A 51 10.30 20.23 -3.79
N ASP A 52 10.39 20.28 -2.46
CA ASP A 52 11.43 21.05 -1.75
C ASP A 52 12.63 20.15 -1.47
N ASP A 53 13.71 20.32 -2.25
CA ASP A 53 14.92 19.52 -2.13
C ASP A 53 15.53 19.55 -0.71
N LYS A 54 15.48 20.70 -0.03
CA LYS A 54 16.04 20.84 1.31
C LYS A 54 15.18 20.10 2.33
N ALA A 55 13.86 20.26 2.26
CA ALA A 55 12.92 19.54 3.13
C ALA A 55 12.98 18.03 2.90
N ARG A 56 13.01 17.61 1.63
CA ARG A 56 13.11 16.20 1.23
C ARG A 56 14.39 15.56 1.75
N SER A 57 15.55 16.16 1.49
CA SER A 57 16.83 15.61 1.94
C SER A 57 16.99 15.62 3.47
N ALA A 58 16.34 16.53 4.18
CA ALA A 58 16.32 16.53 5.64
C ALA A 58 15.60 15.32 6.26
N LEU A 59 14.78 14.60 5.50
CA LEU A 59 14.13 13.37 5.97
C LEU A 59 15.08 12.17 6.06
N GLY A 60 16.23 12.22 5.40
CA GLY A 60 17.17 11.09 5.35
C GLY A 60 16.49 9.82 4.80
N THR A 61 16.52 8.73 5.56
CA THR A 61 15.92 7.45 5.14
C THR A 61 14.39 7.49 5.04
N GLU A 62 13.74 8.45 5.70
CA GLU A 62 12.29 8.58 5.68
C GLU A 62 11.75 9.14 4.36
N GLU A 63 12.61 9.71 3.51
CA GLU A 63 12.20 10.22 2.19
C GLU A 63 11.54 9.12 1.34
N TRP A 64 12.04 7.88 1.44
CA TRP A 64 11.50 6.75 0.69
C TRP A 64 10.10 6.38 1.17
N THR A 65 9.89 6.43 2.49
CA THR A 65 8.55 6.21 3.06
C THR A 65 7.57 7.30 2.63
N LEU A 66 8.04 8.54 2.45
CA LEU A 66 7.24 9.63 1.90
C LEU A 66 6.84 9.34 0.44
N TYR A 67 7.77 8.92 -0.42
CA TYR A 67 7.47 8.55 -1.81
C TYR A 67 6.39 7.46 -1.89
N GLU A 68 6.48 6.42 -1.06
CA GLU A 68 5.46 5.36 -1.03
C GLU A 68 4.10 5.89 -0.58
N GLN A 69 4.08 6.70 0.49
CA GLN A 69 2.88 7.27 1.04
C GLN A 69 2.17 8.20 0.04
N VAL A 70 2.94 9.01 -0.70
CA VAL A 70 2.43 9.87 -1.78
C VAL A 70 1.92 9.03 -2.94
N ALA A 71 2.63 7.96 -3.34
CA ALA A 71 2.16 7.08 -4.42
C ALA A 71 0.79 6.45 -4.10
N ILE A 72 0.59 5.96 -2.87
CA ILE A 72 -0.69 5.40 -2.43
C ILE A 72 -1.79 6.47 -2.41
N ALA A 73 -1.51 7.64 -1.84
CA ALA A 73 -2.46 8.75 -1.80
C ALA A 73 -2.83 9.27 -3.19
N ALA A 74 -1.88 9.27 -4.12
CA ALA A 74 -2.09 9.62 -5.52
C ALA A 74 -3.01 8.63 -6.23
N MET A 75 -2.84 7.32 -6.00
CA MET A 75 -3.75 6.30 -6.53
C MET A 75 -5.17 6.45 -5.98
N ASP A 76 -5.31 6.66 -4.66
CA ASP A 76 -6.61 6.94 -4.02
C ASP A 76 -7.31 8.18 -4.59
N SER A 77 -6.54 9.16 -5.07
CA SER A 77 -7.02 10.43 -5.62
C SER A 77 -7.09 10.45 -7.14
N GLN A 78 -6.91 9.30 -7.82
CA GLN A 78 -6.90 9.17 -9.29
C GLN A 78 -5.83 10.01 -10.01
N CYS A 79 -4.76 10.42 -9.30
CA CYS A 79 -3.59 11.08 -9.88
C CYS A 79 -2.52 10.05 -10.30
N LEU A 80 -2.86 9.18 -11.26
CA LEU A 80 -2.06 7.99 -11.58
C LEU A 80 -0.67 8.30 -12.16
N ASP A 81 -0.50 9.46 -12.81
CA ASP A 81 0.81 9.90 -13.30
C ASP A 81 1.77 10.24 -12.15
N VAL A 82 1.24 10.90 -11.11
CA VAL A 82 2.01 11.18 -9.89
C VAL A 82 2.42 9.88 -9.23
N ALA A 83 1.50 8.92 -9.09
CA ALA A 83 1.83 7.61 -8.53
C ALA A 83 2.93 6.91 -9.34
N LYS A 84 2.83 6.92 -10.68
CA LYS A 84 3.82 6.33 -11.58
C LYS A 84 5.21 6.91 -11.39
N GLU A 85 5.35 8.24 -11.35
CA GLU A 85 6.66 8.87 -11.20
C GLU A 85 7.27 8.61 -9.81
N ASN A 86 6.46 8.62 -8.74
CA ASN A 86 6.92 8.26 -7.39
C ASN A 86 7.43 6.80 -7.35
N ILE A 87 6.68 5.86 -7.93
CA ILE A 87 7.06 4.44 -8.00
C ILE A 87 8.34 4.25 -8.83
N LYS A 88 8.51 4.99 -9.93
CA LYS A 88 9.72 4.96 -10.77
C LYS A 88 10.96 5.41 -10.00
N VAL A 89 10.85 6.46 -9.18
CA VAL A 89 11.94 6.90 -8.29
C VAL A 89 12.30 5.78 -7.30
N LEU A 90 11.30 5.18 -6.66
CA LEU A 90 11.49 4.06 -5.74
C LEU A 90 12.14 2.85 -6.41
N LYS A 91 11.71 2.48 -7.62
CA LYS A 91 12.28 1.36 -8.40
C LYS A 91 13.73 1.58 -8.74
N LYS A 92 14.11 2.81 -9.11
CA LYS A 92 15.50 3.18 -9.39
C LYS A 92 16.38 3.02 -8.15
N LYS A 93 15.86 3.39 -6.97
CA LYS A 93 16.59 3.28 -5.70
C LYS A 93 16.67 1.85 -5.17
N PHE A 94 15.59 1.09 -5.31
CA PHE A 94 15.45 -0.26 -4.76
C PHE A 94 15.02 -1.26 -5.85
N PRO A 95 15.90 -1.55 -6.82
CA PRO A 95 15.58 -2.50 -7.88
C PRO A 95 15.29 -3.89 -7.28
N GLY A 96 14.23 -4.54 -7.77
CA GLY A 96 13.80 -5.87 -7.28
C GLY A 96 13.10 -5.86 -5.91
N SER A 97 12.88 -4.69 -5.29
CA SER A 97 12.17 -4.61 -4.01
C SER A 97 10.72 -5.07 -4.14
N LYS A 98 10.32 -6.03 -3.29
CA LYS A 98 8.93 -6.53 -3.21
C LYS A 98 7.94 -5.46 -2.77
N ARG A 99 8.39 -4.54 -1.92
CA ARG A 99 7.56 -3.42 -1.48
C ARG A 99 7.24 -2.49 -2.65
N VAL A 100 8.22 -2.24 -3.53
CA VAL A 100 8.00 -1.48 -4.77
C VAL A 100 7.16 -2.27 -5.77
N GLY A 101 7.42 -3.57 -5.93
CA GLY A 101 6.61 -4.44 -6.81
C GLY A 101 5.13 -4.47 -6.41
N ARG A 102 4.83 -4.44 -5.10
CA ARG A 102 3.45 -4.29 -4.62
C ARG A 102 2.80 -2.97 -5.02
N LEU A 103 3.55 -1.86 -5.00
CA LEU A 103 3.06 -0.56 -5.47
C LEU A 103 2.83 -0.54 -6.98
N GLU A 104 3.71 -1.19 -7.75
CA GLU A 104 3.52 -1.37 -9.20
C GLU A 104 2.23 -2.16 -9.50
N ALA A 105 1.99 -3.27 -8.78
CA ALA A 105 0.76 -4.03 -8.92
C ALA A 105 -0.49 -3.21 -8.52
N MET A 106 -0.42 -2.44 -7.43
CA MET A 106 -1.52 -1.54 -7.04
C MET A 106 -1.81 -0.45 -8.09
N LEU A 107 -0.78 0.03 -8.79
CA LEU A 107 -0.96 1.00 -9.86
C LEU A 107 -1.64 0.39 -11.10
N LEU A 108 -1.35 -0.88 -11.42
CA LEU A 108 -2.04 -1.62 -12.47
C LEU A 108 -3.52 -1.81 -12.12
N GLU A 109 -3.82 -2.17 -10.87
CA GLU A 109 -5.20 -2.23 -10.36
C GLU A 109 -5.91 -0.88 -10.51
N ALA A 110 -5.27 0.21 -10.10
CA ALA A 110 -5.85 1.55 -10.17
C ALA A 110 -6.08 2.03 -11.62
N ARG A 111 -5.44 1.40 -12.59
CA ARG A 111 -5.65 1.61 -14.04
C ARG A 111 -6.65 0.63 -14.65
N GLU A 112 -7.25 -0.25 -13.85
CA GLU A 112 -8.16 -1.30 -14.31
C GLU A 112 -7.49 -2.31 -15.27
N LEU A 113 -6.16 -2.44 -15.19
CA LEU A 113 -5.39 -3.45 -15.93
C LEU A 113 -5.37 -4.77 -15.14
N TRP A 114 -6.55 -5.36 -14.97
CA TRP A 114 -6.78 -6.48 -14.06
C TRP A 114 -5.88 -7.69 -14.31
N GLU A 115 -5.72 -8.10 -15.56
CA GLU A 115 -4.86 -9.24 -15.92
C GLU A 115 -3.38 -9.00 -15.60
N GLU A 116 -2.89 -7.78 -15.83
CA GLU A 116 -1.49 -7.42 -15.53
C GLU A 116 -1.27 -7.34 -14.02
N ALA A 117 -2.22 -6.76 -13.29
CA ALA A 117 -2.20 -6.70 -11.83
C ALA A 117 -2.18 -8.12 -11.22
N GLU A 118 -3.03 -9.02 -11.71
CA GLU A 118 -3.10 -10.41 -11.26
C GLU A 118 -1.80 -11.18 -11.51
N LYS A 119 -1.18 -10.99 -12.69
CA LYS A 119 0.15 -11.55 -12.98
C LYS A 119 1.21 -11.01 -12.02
N ALA A 120 1.21 -9.70 -11.77
CA ALA A 120 2.16 -9.07 -10.86
C ALA A 120 2.02 -9.60 -9.42
N TYR A 121 0.79 -9.71 -8.90
CA TYR A 121 0.57 -10.28 -7.57
C TYR A 121 0.90 -11.76 -7.48
N SER A 122 0.60 -12.54 -8.53
CA SER A 122 0.93 -13.96 -8.57
C SER A 122 2.45 -14.17 -8.53
N SER A 123 3.21 -13.40 -9.31
CA SER A 123 4.68 -13.44 -9.26
C SER A 123 5.24 -13.07 -7.88
N LEU A 124 4.63 -12.11 -7.18
CA LEU A 124 5.04 -11.79 -5.80
C LEU A 124 4.75 -12.94 -4.81
N LEU A 125 3.68 -13.70 -5.05
CA LEU A 125 3.29 -14.85 -4.22
C LEU A 125 4.09 -16.11 -4.53
N GLU A 126 4.70 -16.26 -5.70
CA GLU A 126 5.59 -17.40 -6.00
C GLU A 126 6.76 -17.48 -5.01
N GLU A 127 7.29 -16.34 -4.59
CA GLU A 127 8.39 -16.27 -3.64
C GLU A 127 7.93 -16.34 -2.18
N ASN A 128 6.75 -15.81 -1.88
CA ASN A 128 6.15 -15.92 -0.55
C ASN A 128 4.64 -16.22 -0.67
N PRO A 129 4.26 -17.50 -0.76
CA PRO A 129 2.86 -17.91 -0.90
C PRO A 129 1.97 -17.48 0.29
N PHE A 130 2.60 -17.19 1.43
CA PHE A 130 1.95 -16.85 2.70
C PHE A 130 1.81 -15.35 2.93
N ASP A 131 2.13 -14.49 1.95
CA ASP A 131 1.89 -13.03 2.08
C ASP A 131 0.39 -12.73 2.13
N GLN A 132 -0.14 -12.67 3.35
CA GLN A 132 -1.55 -12.42 3.61
C GLN A 132 -2.03 -11.07 3.05
N VAL A 133 -1.13 -10.09 2.91
CA VAL A 133 -1.50 -8.77 2.41
C VAL A 133 -1.81 -8.86 0.92
N ILE A 134 -0.98 -9.57 0.15
CA ILE A 134 -1.20 -9.78 -1.28
C ILE A 134 -2.41 -10.69 -1.52
N GLN A 135 -2.56 -11.77 -0.75
CA GLN A 135 -3.72 -12.67 -0.87
C GLN A 135 -5.05 -11.92 -0.65
N LYS A 136 -5.14 -11.13 0.44
CA LYS A 136 -6.33 -10.29 0.70
C LYS A 136 -6.55 -9.24 -0.38
N ARG A 137 -5.48 -8.69 -0.94
CA ARG A 137 -5.57 -7.68 -2.00
C ARG A 137 -6.17 -8.27 -3.29
N ARG A 138 -5.72 -9.46 -3.73
CA ARG A 138 -6.29 -10.14 -4.90
C ARG A 138 -7.78 -10.45 -4.75
N VAL A 139 -8.24 -10.84 -3.56
CA VAL A 139 -9.67 -11.00 -3.26
C VAL A 139 -10.42 -9.67 -3.44
N ALA A 140 -9.87 -8.58 -2.89
CA ALA A 140 -10.48 -7.26 -3.02
C ALA A 140 -10.49 -6.76 -4.48
N MET A 141 -9.45 -7.05 -5.25
CA MET A 141 -9.32 -6.74 -6.68
C MET A 141 -10.38 -7.49 -7.51
N ALA A 142 -10.50 -8.81 -7.35
CA ALA A 142 -11.52 -9.60 -8.04
C ALA A 142 -12.95 -9.11 -7.74
N LYS A 143 -13.18 -8.68 -6.49
CA LYS A 143 -14.44 -8.01 -6.11
C LYS A 143 -14.64 -6.67 -6.81
N ALA A 144 -13.59 -5.86 -6.96
CA ALA A 144 -13.64 -4.56 -7.62
C ALA A 144 -13.88 -4.69 -9.14
N GLU A 145 -13.33 -5.72 -9.78
CA GLU A 145 -13.58 -6.08 -11.19
C GLU A 145 -15.03 -6.55 -11.43
N GLY A 146 -15.75 -6.97 -10.37
CA GLY A 146 -17.09 -7.57 -10.45
C GLY A 146 -17.08 -9.09 -10.59
N ASN A 147 -15.91 -9.73 -10.58
CA ASN A 147 -15.74 -11.18 -10.60
C ASN A 147 -15.96 -11.80 -9.21
N MET A 148 -17.24 -11.87 -8.79
CA MET A 148 -17.60 -12.38 -7.47
C MET A 148 -17.26 -13.86 -7.27
N SER A 149 -17.38 -14.70 -8.31
CA SER A 149 -16.98 -16.11 -8.26
C SER A 149 -15.48 -16.26 -8.01
N GLY A 150 -14.64 -15.54 -8.75
CA GLY A 150 -13.19 -15.55 -8.56
C GLY A 150 -12.79 -15.03 -7.17
N ALA A 151 -13.47 -14.00 -6.66
CA ALA A 151 -13.24 -13.51 -5.31
C ALA A 151 -13.54 -14.58 -4.23
N ILE A 152 -14.61 -15.36 -4.41
CA ILE A 152 -14.96 -16.47 -3.49
C ILE A 152 -13.89 -17.58 -3.55
N GLU A 153 -13.47 -17.98 -4.74
CA GLU A 153 -12.43 -19.00 -4.92
C GLU A 153 -11.10 -18.57 -4.28
N LEU A 154 -10.67 -17.34 -4.52
CA LEU A 154 -9.46 -16.78 -3.92
C LEU A 154 -9.57 -16.70 -2.39
N LEU A 155 -10.74 -16.36 -1.87
CA LEU A 155 -10.98 -16.29 -0.43
C LEU A 155 -10.91 -17.67 0.22
N ASN A 156 -11.52 -18.70 -0.40
CA ASN A 156 -11.42 -20.08 0.09
C ASN A 156 -9.96 -20.55 0.10
N LYS A 157 -9.22 -20.30 -0.97
CA LYS A 157 -7.78 -20.62 -1.05
C LYS A 157 -6.97 -19.90 0.04
N TYR A 158 -7.26 -18.62 0.30
CA TYR A 158 -6.62 -17.87 1.37
C TYR A 158 -6.88 -18.49 2.76
N LEU A 159 -8.12 -18.94 3.03
CA LEU A 159 -8.48 -19.58 4.29
C LEU A 159 -7.81 -20.94 4.47
N GLU A 160 -7.69 -21.73 3.40
CA GLU A 160 -6.95 -23.00 3.41
C GLU A 160 -5.48 -22.79 3.75
N ILE A 161 -4.82 -21.86 3.07
CA ILE A 161 -3.40 -21.52 3.32
C ILE A 161 -3.21 -21.04 4.77
N SER A 162 -4.13 -20.22 5.29
CA SER A 162 -4.04 -19.67 6.64
C SER A 162 -4.18 -20.75 7.72
N ARG A 163 -5.03 -21.76 7.51
CA ARG A 163 -5.19 -22.90 8.44
C ARG A 163 -3.91 -23.74 8.53
N CYS A 164 -3.18 -23.89 7.42
CA CYS A 164 -1.91 -24.61 7.42
C CYS A 164 -0.82 -23.92 8.24
N LEU A 165 -0.85 -22.58 8.36
CA LEU A 165 0.12 -21.82 9.17
C LEU A 165 -0.10 -21.97 10.68
N GLU A 166 -1.33 -22.21 11.12
CA GLU A 166 -1.67 -22.29 12.55
C GLU A 166 -1.43 -23.70 13.14
N GLY A 167 -0.88 -24.64 12.37
CA GLY A 167 -0.62 -26.01 12.83
C GLY A 167 -1.91 -26.80 13.15
N THR A 168 -3.09 -26.27 12.78
CA THR A 168 -4.38 -26.92 12.99
C THR A 168 -4.73 -27.93 11.89
N CYS A 169 -3.75 -28.27 11.04
CA CYS A 169 -3.90 -29.31 10.04
C CYS A 169 -3.79 -30.69 10.70
N GLY A 170 -4.90 -31.13 11.32
CA GLY A 170 -5.14 -32.56 11.49
C GLY A 170 -5.21 -33.22 10.11
N ASN A 171 -4.12 -33.87 9.70
CA ASN A 171 -4.04 -34.88 8.63
C ASN A 171 -4.39 -34.50 7.18
N VAL A 172 -4.42 -33.24 6.76
CA VAL A 172 -4.73 -32.91 5.35
C VAL A 172 -3.75 -31.91 4.75
N CYS A 173 -2.47 -32.26 4.65
CA CYS A 173 -1.52 -31.54 3.76
C CYS A 173 -0.23 -32.35 3.54
N LEU A 174 -0.30 -33.40 2.74
CA LEU A 174 0.77 -33.74 1.79
C LEU A 174 0.11 -34.10 0.47
N PRO A 175 0.39 -33.39 -0.64
CA PRO A 175 0.12 -33.95 -1.95
C PRO A 175 1.15 -35.08 -2.17
N THR A 176 0.70 -36.34 -2.06
CA THR A 176 1.43 -37.45 -2.65
C THR A 176 1.41 -37.28 -4.16
N ASN A 177 2.55 -36.87 -4.73
CA ASN A 177 2.82 -37.09 -6.14
C ASN A 177 2.76 -38.59 -6.42
N VAL A 178 1.85 -39.00 -7.31
CA VAL A 178 1.94 -40.22 -8.12
C VAL A 178 1.71 -39.80 -9.56
#